data_AF-A0A559TT51-F1
#
_entry.id   AF-A0A559TT51-F1
#
_cell.length_a   1.000
_cell.length_b   1.000
_cell.length_c   1.000
_cell.angle_alpha   90.00
_cell.angle_beta   90.00
_cell.angle_gamma   90.00
#
_symmetry.space_group_name_H-M   'P 1'
#
loop_
_entity.id
_entity.type
_entity.pdbx_description
1 polymer ?
#
loop_
_entity_poly.entity_id
_entity_poly.type
_entity_poly.pdbx_seq_one_letter_code
_entity_poly.pdbx_strand_id
1 'polypeptide(L)'
;MTRAGPSVPETAVVFERLLDQALNSPQVLDALDRAEGVADREQLRTRAVRARTAITAAVTVEYQEYLRARSAAEGVSDEAAARRAGGPLSPSAVLVTALSAVKAAWRWVAVARRDRAAGAGDTPAGDVPDVKRARETWELALLERAVVPFLLGRLEELLMRERGDRAARQKPAPDASVP
;
A
#
# COMPACT_ATOMS: atom_id res chain seq x y z
N MET A 1 -21.31 11.93 -12.93
CA MET A 1 -21.09 11.61 -11.50
C MET A 1 -19.77 10.86 -11.41
N THR A 2 -18.87 11.32 -10.56
CA THR A 2 -17.43 11.01 -10.62
C THR A 2 -17.13 9.63 -10.01
N ARG A 3 -16.66 8.72 -10.85
CA ARG A 3 -16.07 7.41 -10.51
C ARG A 3 -15.06 7.59 -9.38
N ALA A 4 -15.39 7.25 -8.14
CA ALA A 4 -14.62 7.71 -7.00
C ALA A 4 -13.57 6.68 -6.57
N GLY A 5 -12.72 6.27 -7.52
CA GLY A 5 -11.29 5.97 -7.28
C GLY A 5 -10.73 6.83 -6.13
N PRO A 6 -9.85 6.36 -5.22
CA PRO A 6 -9.30 7.31 -4.28
C PRO A 6 -8.44 8.22 -5.15
N SER A 7 -8.87 9.47 -5.21
CA SER A 7 -8.20 10.45 -6.03
C SER A 7 -6.75 10.58 -5.52
N VAL A 8 -5.82 11.03 -6.37
CA VAL A 8 -4.45 11.34 -5.91
C VAL A 8 -4.46 12.17 -4.61
N PRO A 9 -5.39 13.13 -4.42
CA PRO A 9 -5.64 13.78 -3.13
C PRO A 9 -5.97 12.84 -1.96
N GLU A 10 -6.86 11.86 -2.14
CA GLU A 10 -7.20 10.89 -1.08
C GLU A 10 -6.00 10.02 -0.70
N THR A 11 -5.26 9.50 -1.69
CA THR A 11 -4.03 8.74 -1.44
C THR A 11 -2.99 9.60 -0.70
N ALA A 12 -2.89 10.89 -1.02
CA ALA A 12 -2.00 11.81 -0.31
C ALA A 12 -2.42 12.01 1.16
N VAL A 13 -3.71 12.20 1.45
CA VAL A 13 -4.21 12.36 2.82
C VAL A 13 -3.98 11.11 3.65
N VAL A 14 -4.26 9.93 3.09
CA VAL A 14 -3.99 8.65 3.76
C VAL A 14 -2.49 8.48 4.02
N PHE A 15 -1.66 8.79 3.02
CA PHE A 15 -0.21 8.71 3.15
C PHE A 15 0.32 9.63 4.25
N GLU A 16 -0.09 10.90 4.31
CA GLU A 16 0.36 11.84 5.34
C GLU A 16 -0.04 11.36 6.75
N ARG A 17 -1.27 10.87 6.92
CA ARG A 17 -1.73 10.31 8.20
C ARG A 17 -0.87 9.11 8.62
N LEU A 18 -0.59 8.18 7.71
CA LEU A 18 0.22 7.00 8.01
C LEU A 18 1.70 7.35 8.23
N LEU A 19 2.21 8.36 7.52
CA LEU A 19 3.54 8.91 7.75
C LEU A 19 3.64 9.52 9.16
N ASP A 20 2.65 10.30 9.57
CA ASP A 20 2.59 10.87 10.92
C ASP A 20 2.50 9.78 11.99
N GLN A 21 1.70 8.75 11.76
CA GLN A 21 1.63 7.58 12.64
C GLN A 21 2.99 6.88 12.73
N ALA A 22 3.66 6.63 11.60
CA ALA A 22 4.96 5.97 11.55
C ALA A 22 6.06 6.78 12.23
N LEU A 23 6.10 8.10 12.02
CA LEU A 23 7.06 9.00 12.66
C LEU A 23 6.90 9.06 14.19
N ASN A 24 5.71 8.73 14.71
CA ASN A 24 5.42 8.60 16.14
C ASN A 24 5.56 7.17 16.67
N SER A 25 5.96 6.21 15.84
CA SER A 25 6.12 4.82 16.31
C SER A 25 7.37 4.67 17.17
N PRO A 26 7.34 3.85 18.24
CA PRO A 26 8.51 3.63 19.10
C PRO A 26 9.75 3.22 18.31
N GLN A 27 9.60 2.36 17.31
CA GLN A 27 10.71 1.90 16.48
C GLN A 27 11.40 3.04 15.70
N VAL A 28 10.64 4.01 15.20
CA VAL A 28 11.20 5.17 14.48
C VAL A 28 11.78 6.19 15.45
N LEU A 29 11.15 6.39 16.61
CA LEU A 29 11.67 7.25 17.67
C LEU A 29 13.00 6.72 18.22
N ASP A 30 13.09 5.43 18.54
CA ASP A 30 14.32 4.77 18.99
C ASP A 30 15.44 4.86 17.92
N ALA A 31 15.07 4.88 16.64
CA ALA A 31 16.02 5.05 15.54
C ALA A 31 16.49 6.50 15.38
N LEU A 32 15.62 7.48 15.61
CA LEU A 32 15.96 8.90 15.64
C LEU A 32 16.87 9.22 16.82
N ASP A 33 16.60 8.68 18.01
CA ASP A 33 17.44 8.86 19.20
C ASP A 33 18.85 8.30 18.98
N ARG A 34 18.97 7.13 18.32
CA ARG A 34 20.28 6.60 17.91
C ARG A 34 20.99 7.43 16.84
N ALA A 35 20.23 8.23 16.09
CA ALA A 35 20.71 9.11 15.03
C ALA A 35 20.77 10.58 15.45
N GLU A 36 20.75 10.86 16.76
CA GLU A 36 20.80 12.20 17.31
C GLU A 36 21.96 13.01 16.69
N GLY A 37 21.65 14.23 16.25
CA GLY A 37 22.59 15.12 15.56
C GLY A 37 22.85 14.82 14.08
N VAL A 38 22.40 13.68 13.55
CA VAL A 38 22.61 13.28 12.14
C VAL A 38 21.34 13.45 11.30
N ALA A 39 20.17 13.19 11.90
CA ALA A 39 18.89 13.28 11.21
C ALA A 39 17.82 13.90 12.12
N ASP A 40 17.04 14.82 11.57
CA ASP A 40 15.88 15.40 12.23
C ASP A 40 14.58 14.80 11.68
N ARG A 41 13.56 14.72 12.54
CA ARG A 41 12.24 14.19 12.22
C ARG A 41 11.58 14.97 11.08
N GLU A 42 11.71 16.29 11.05
CA GLU A 42 11.11 17.13 10.01
C GLU A 42 11.78 16.91 8.65
N GLN A 43 13.11 16.71 8.65
CA GLN A 43 13.83 16.34 7.44
C GLN A 43 13.39 14.98 6.92
N LEU A 44 13.15 14.02 7.82
CA LEU A 44 12.67 12.69 7.46
C LEU A 44 11.25 12.74 6.88
N ARG A 45 10.35 13.53 7.48
CA ARG A 45 9.01 13.83 6.95
C ARG A 45 9.12 14.40 5.53
N THR A 46 9.88 15.47 5.35
CA THR A 46 10.06 16.14 4.05
C THR A 46 10.54 15.16 2.97
N ARG A 47 11.50 14.30 3.31
CA ARG A 47 12.02 13.27 2.39
C ARG A 47 10.96 12.24 2.03
N ALA A 48 10.18 11.76 3.00
CA ALA A 48 9.10 10.81 2.76
C ALA A 48 8.00 11.41 1.87
N VAL A 49 7.58 12.64 2.12
CA VAL A 49 6.58 13.35 1.29
C VAL A 49 7.06 13.50 -0.15
N ARG A 50 8.33 13.85 -0.37
CA ARG A 50 8.93 13.92 -1.72
C ARG A 50 9.00 12.56 -2.40
N ALA A 51 9.20 11.48 -1.64
CA ALA A 51 9.28 10.11 -2.14
C ALA A 51 7.92 9.41 -2.26
N ARG A 52 6.80 10.07 -1.93
CA ARG A 52 5.46 9.48 -1.83
C ARG A 52 5.12 8.54 -2.99
N THR A 53 5.36 8.98 -4.24
CA THR A 53 5.04 8.17 -5.44
C THR A 53 5.80 6.84 -5.47
N ALA A 54 7.06 6.83 -5.05
CA ALA A 54 7.85 5.60 -4.98
C ALA A 54 7.37 4.69 -3.83
N ILE A 55 7.03 5.27 -2.68
CA ILE A 55 6.56 4.53 -1.50
C ILE A 55 5.20 3.89 -1.81
N THR A 56 4.25 4.61 -2.39
CA THR A 56 2.91 4.07 -2.69
C THR A 56 2.95 3.04 -3.82
N ALA A 57 3.88 3.14 -4.76
CA ALA A 57 4.07 2.15 -5.81
C ALA A 57 4.44 0.76 -5.27
N ALA A 58 5.11 0.68 -4.10
CA ALA A 58 5.50 -0.58 -3.49
C ALA A 58 4.31 -1.47 -3.07
N VAL A 59 3.12 -0.87 -2.88
CA VAL A 59 1.89 -1.56 -2.45
C VAL A 59 0.80 -1.48 -3.53
N THR A 60 1.23 -1.46 -4.79
CA THR A 60 0.31 -1.37 -5.94
C THR A 60 -0.70 -2.51 -5.94
N VAL A 61 -0.31 -3.73 -5.56
CA VAL A 61 -1.21 -4.90 -5.59
C VAL A 61 -2.40 -4.69 -4.65
N GLU A 62 -2.13 -4.31 -3.41
CA GLU A 62 -3.14 -4.08 -2.38
C GLU A 62 -4.01 -2.87 -2.72
N TYR A 63 -3.41 -1.83 -3.31
CA TYR A 63 -4.18 -0.70 -3.83
C TYR A 63 -5.16 -1.12 -4.92
N GLN A 64 -4.75 -1.96 -5.88
CA GLN A 64 -5.64 -2.47 -6.94
C GLN A 64 -6.78 -3.33 -6.38
N GLU A 65 -6.53 -4.10 -5.31
CA GLU A 65 -7.58 -4.86 -4.63
C GLU A 65 -8.60 -3.95 -3.95
N TYR A 66 -8.15 -2.89 -3.28
CA TYR A 66 -9.04 -1.85 -2.75
C TYR A 66 -9.86 -1.17 -3.86
N LEU A 67 -9.24 -0.83 -4.99
CA LEU A 67 -9.97 -0.25 -6.13
C LEU A 67 -11.04 -1.18 -6.67
N ARG A 68 -10.73 -2.49 -6.79
CA ARG A 68 -11.65 -3.51 -7.26
C ARG A 68 -12.85 -3.63 -6.30
N ALA A 69 -12.59 -3.72 -5.00
CA ALA A 69 -13.63 -3.80 -3.99
C ALA A 69 -14.58 -2.60 -4.07
N ARG A 70 -14.04 -1.37 -4.14
CA ARG A 70 -14.88 -0.18 -4.24
C ARG A 70 -15.70 -0.14 -5.52
N SER A 71 -15.11 -0.49 -6.67
CA SER A 71 -15.85 -0.50 -7.94
C SER A 71 -17.04 -1.46 -7.93
N ALA A 72 -16.92 -2.59 -7.22
CA ALA A 72 -18.02 -3.53 -7.03
C ALA A 72 -19.14 -2.92 -6.18
N ALA A 73 -18.80 -2.21 -5.10
CA ALA A 73 -19.78 -1.53 -4.24
C ALA A 73 -20.49 -0.35 -4.93
N GLU A 74 -19.78 0.39 -5.78
CA GLU A 74 -20.37 1.44 -6.63
C GLU A 74 -21.38 0.85 -7.62
N GLY A 75 -21.03 -0.24 -8.32
CA GLY A 75 -21.93 -0.92 -9.26
C GLY A 75 -23.22 -1.42 -8.60
N VAL A 76 -23.12 -1.99 -7.39
CA VAL A 76 -24.30 -2.43 -6.62
C VAL A 76 -25.20 -1.23 -6.25
N SER A 77 -24.60 -0.09 -5.91
CA SER A 77 -25.34 1.13 -5.57
C SER A 77 -26.07 1.72 -6.77
N ASP A 78 -25.40 1.78 -7.93
CA ASP A 78 -25.97 2.25 -9.20
C ASP A 78 -27.13 1.37 -9.66
N GLU A 79 -26.97 0.05 -9.61
CA GLU A 79 -28.06 -0.87 -9.93
C GLU A 79 -29.25 -0.72 -8.96
N ALA A 80 -29.01 -0.54 -7.66
CA ALA A 80 -30.07 -0.31 -6.69
C ALA A 80 -30.78 1.03 -6.92
N ALA A 81 -30.06 2.07 -7.37
CA ALA A 81 -30.65 3.34 -7.75
C ALA A 81 -31.50 3.21 -9.03
N ALA A 82 -31.01 2.49 -10.05
CA ALA A 82 -31.75 2.20 -11.27
C ALA A 82 -33.03 1.41 -11.00
N ARG A 83 -32.99 0.40 -10.12
CA ARG A 83 -34.18 -0.35 -9.67
C ARG A 83 -35.21 0.52 -8.96
N ARG A 84 -34.78 1.50 -8.16
CA ARG A 84 -35.70 2.47 -7.50
C ARG A 84 -36.30 3.48 -8.49
N ALA A 85 -35.58 3.82 -9.54
CA ALA A 85 -36.05 4.74 -10.59
C ALA A 85 -36.99 4.06 -11.61
N GLY A 86 -36.97 2.73 -11.71
CA GLY A 86 -37.81 1.95 -12.61
C GLY A 86 -39.13 1.49 -11.98
N GLY A 87 -40.24 2.14 -12.35
CA GLY A 87 -41.57 1.50 -12.35
C GLY A 87 -41.62 0.31 -13.33
N PRO A 88 -42.68 -0.53 -13.32
CA PRO A 88 -42.64 -1.86 -13.92
C PRO A 88 -42.34 -1.88 -15.43
N LEU A 89 -41.11 -2.33 -15.72
CA LEU A 89 -40.55 -3.15 -16.80
C LEU A 89 -40.96 -2.90 -18.27
N SER A 90 -39.96 -2.45 -19.05
CA SER A 90 -39.79 -2.90 -20.45
C SER A 90 -38.72 -4.01 -20.49
N PRO A 91 -39.01 -5.21 -21.04
CA PRO A 91 -38.07 -6.32 -21.07
C PRO A 91 -37.13 -6.19 -22.28
N SER A 92 -35.96 -5.58 -22.09
CA SER A 92 -34.86 -5.68 -23.04
C SER A 92 -33.53 -5.76 -22.30
N ALA A 93 -33.34 -6.88 -21.58
CA ALA A 93 -32.03 -7.27 -21.06
C ALA A 93 -31.38 -8.21 -22.07
N VAL A 94 -30.58 -7.63 -22.95
CA VAL A 94 -29.54 -8.36 -23.67
C VAL A 94 -28.24 -7.59 -23.54
N LEU A 95 -27.15 -8.37 -23.51
CA LEU A 95 -25.74 -8.04 -23.69
C LEU A 95 -24.94 -7.98 -22.37
N VAL A 96 -23.81 -8.69 -22.20
CA VAL A 96 -23.06 -9.59 -23.08
C VAL A 96 -22.10 -10.39 -22.17
N THR A 97 -21.99 -11.70 -22.39
CA THR A 97 -20.93 -12.54 -21.83
C THR A 97 -19.67 -12.50 -22.71
N ALA A 98 -18.53 -12.80 -22.08
CA ALA A 98 -17.24 -13.25 -22.64
C ALA A 98 -16.17 -12.15 -22.86
N LEU A 99 -14.85 -12.36 -22.69
CA LEU A 99 -14.02 -13.54 -22.41
C LEU A 99 -12.62 -13.03 -21.97
N SER A 100 -11.93 -13.72 -21.06
CA SER A 100 -10.46 -13.88 -21.13
C SER A 100 -9.99 -15.00 -20.21
N ALA A 101 -9.98 -16.21 -20.77
CA ALA A 101 -9.07 -17.23 -20.32
C ALA A 101 -7.65 -16.82 -20.74
N VAL A 102 -6.73 -16.76 -19.77
CA VAL A 102 -5.39 -17.36 -19.76
C VAL A 102 -4.54 -16.62 -18.72
N LYS A 103 -4.49 -17.22 -17.52
CA LYS A 103 -3.22 -17.44 -16.82
C LYS A 103 -3.29 -18.75 -16.03
N ALA A 104 -3.74 -19.80 -16.72
CA ALA A 104 -3.61 -21.19 -16.31
C ALA A 104 -2.14 -21.61 -16.46
N ALA A 105 -1.29 -21.18 -15.53
CA ALA A 105 0.05 -21.75 -15.33
C ALA A 105 0.61 -21.53 -13.92
N TRP A 106 -0.14 -20.89 -13.01
CA TRP A 106 0.29 -20.65 -11.62
C TRP A 106 -0.57 -21.37 -10.58
N ARG A 107 -1.32 -22.39 -11.01
CA ARG A 107 -2.31 -23.06 -10.15
C ARG A 107 -2.14 -24.58 -10.10
N TRP A 108 -0.92 -25.09 -10.08
CA TRP A 108 -0.68 -26.49 -9.68
C TRP A 108 -0.27 -26.65 -8.20
N VAL A 109 -0.03 -25.54 -7.48
CA VAL A 109 0.20 -25.59 -6.02
C VAL A 109 -1.09 -25.43 -5.19
N ALA A 110 -2.22 -25.02 -5.81
CA ALA A 110 -3.50 -24.86 -5.09
C ALA A 110 -4.35 -26.15 -4.98
N VAL A 111 -3.84 -27.30 -5.44
CA VAL A 111 -4.61 -28.57 -5.47
C VAL A 111 -4.67 -29.25 -4.09
N ALA A 112 -3.77 -28.93 -3.16
CA ALA A 112 -3.79 -29.53 -1.82
C ALA A 112 -4.81 -28.91 -0.85
N ARG A 113 -5.37 -27.72 -1.14
CA ARG A 113 -6.46 -27.13 -0.32
C ARG A 113 -7.86 -27.41 -0.86
N ARG A 114 -7.99 -27.96 -2.06
CA ARG A 114 -9.29 -28.09 -2.75
C ARG A 114 -10.11 -29.31 -2.32
N ASP A 115 -9.46 -30.36 -1.81
CA ASP A 115 -10.18 -31.58 -1.43
C ASP A 115 -10.92 -31.49 -0.09
N ARG A 116 -10.68 -30.46 0.73
CA ARG A 116 -11.42 -30.27 1.99
C ARG A 116 -12.75 -29.51 1.84
N ALA A 117 -13.08 -29.01 0.64
CA ALA A 117 -14.27 -28.20 0.39
C ALA A 117 -15.35 -28.90 -0.46
N ALA A 118 -15.27 -30.23 -0.63
CA ALA A 118 -16.38 -31.03 -1.15
C ALA A 118 -17.29 -31.44 0.02
N GLY A 119 -18.06 -30.48 0.53
CA GLY A 119 -18.97 -30.73 1.64
C GLY A 119 -19.79 -29.51 2.02
N ALA A 120 -20.99 -29.45 1.44
CA ALA A 120 -22.15 -28.68 1.88
C ALA A 120 -22.17 -27.17 1.67
N GLY A 121 -23.33 -26.69 1.18
CA GLY A 121 -23.81 -25.34 1.43
C GLY A 121 -23.99 -24.50 0.17
N ASP A 122 -25.26 -24.33 -0.19
CA ASP A 122 -25.88 -23.18 -0.87
C ASP A 122 -24.93 -22.06 -1.34
N THR A 123 -24.95 -21.75 -2.64
CA THR A 123 -24.13 -20.67 -3.20
C THR A 123 -24.74 -19.34 -2.77
N PRO A 124 -24.09 -18.51 -1.92
CA PRO A 124 -24.59 -17.18 -1.67
C PRO A 124 -24.35 -16.35 -2.93
N ALA A 125 -25.31 -15.48 -3.28
CA ALA A 125 -25.09 -14.40 -4.23
C ALA A 125 -23.72 -13.75 -3.96
N GLY A 126 -22.92 -13.60 -5.02
CA GLY A 126 -21.49 -13.33 -4.96
C GLY A 126 -21.06 -12.36 -3.87
N ASP A 127 -20.11 -12.79 -3.05
CA ASP A 127 -19.56 -12.02 -1.93
C ASP A 127 -18.94 -10.73 -2.48
N VAL A 128 -19.66 -9.60 -2.34
CA VAL A 128 -19.15 -8.29 -2.72
C VAL A 128 -17.91 -8.05 -1.86
N PRO A 129 -16.71 -7.82 -2.44
CA PRO A 129 -15.51 -7.66 -1.64
C PRO A 129 -15.69 -6.50 -0.67
N ASP A 130 -15.45 -6.75 0.62
CA ASP A 130 -15.61 -5.73 1.65
C ASP A 130 -14.59 -4.58 1.42
N VAL A 131 -15.11 -3.44 0.97
CA VAL A 131 -14.34 -2.22 0.69
C VAL A 131 -13.55 -1.77 1.92
N LYS A 132 -14.13 -1.91 3.12
CA LYS A 132 -13.49 -1.51 4.37
C LYS A 132 -12.29 -2.41 4.64
N ARG A 133 -12.47 -3.73 4.55
CA ARG A 133 -11.38 -4.70 4.73
C ARG A 133 -10.26 -4.52 3.71
N ALA A 134 -10.62 -4.30 2.44
CA ALA A 134 -9.64 -4.07 1.38
C ALA A 134 -8.86 -2.76 1.62
N ARG A 135 -9.55 -1.72 2.09
CA ARG A 135 -8.91 -0.45 2.50
C ARG A 135 -7.94 -0.67 3.66
N GLU A 136 -8.36 -1.35 4.72
CA GLU A 136 -7.51 -1.66 5.89
C GLU A 136 -6.27 -2.45 5.48
N THR A 137 -6.43 -3.44 4.59
CA THR A 137 -5.31 -4.24 4.06
C THR A 137 -4.31 -3.35 3.31
N TRP A 138 -4.80 -2.44 2.45
CA TRP A 138 -3.96 -1.49 1.74
C TRP A 138 -3.25 -0.51 2.69
N GLU A 139 -3.97 0.09 3.65
CA GLU A 139 -3.40 1.03 4.61
C GLU A 139 -2.34 0.36 5.49
N LEU A 140 -2.59 -0.87 5.95
CA LEU A 140 -1.62 -1.66 6.72
C LEU A 140 -0.37 -1.98 5.89
N ALA A 141 -0.53 -2.44 4.65
CA ALA A 141 0.59 -2.70 3.75
C ALA A 141 1.41 -1.42 3.51
N LEU A 142 0.75 -0.29 3.28
CA LEU A 142 1.40 1.00 3.08
C LEU A 142 2.21 1.40 4.32
N LEU A 143 1.68 1.19 5.52
CA LEU A 143 2.39 1.49 6.76
C LEU A 143 3.58 0.56 6.99
N GLU A 144 3.35 -0.75 7.04
CA GLU A 144 4.32 -1.75 7.51
C GLU A 144 5.37 -2.11 6.46
N ARG A 145 4.99 -2.14 5.19
CA ARG A 145 5.88 -2.62 4.10
C ARG A 145 6.48 -1.51 3.26
N ALA A 146 5.97 -0.29 3.37
CA ALA A 146 6.46 0.83 2.56
C ALA A 146 6.95 2.01 3.41
N VAL A 147 6.09 2.62 4.23
CA VAL A 147 6.45 3.83 5.01
C VAL A 147 7.51 3.51 6.07
N VAL A 148 7.26 2.57 6.99
CA VAL A 148 8.22 2.25 8.07
C VAL A 148 9.58 1.80 7.52
N PRO A 149 9.65 0.85 6.55
CA PRO A 149 10.93 0.46 5.95
C PRO A 149 11.66 1.61 5.26
N PHE A 150 10.93 2.52 4.58
CA PHE A 150 11.53 3.70 3.98
C PHE A 150 12.17 4.61 5.05
N LEU A 151 11.45 4.90 6.14
CA LEU A 151 11.94 5.76 7.22
C LEU A 151 13.21 5.18 7.86
N LEU A 152 13.18 3.89 8.21
CA LEU A 152 14.31 3.22 8.84
C LEU A 152 15.52 3.12 7.90
N GLY A 153 15.29 2.77 6.62
CA GLY A 153 16.36 2.72 5.63
C GLY A 153 17.01 4.10 5.40
N ARG A 154 16.23 5.18 5.43
CA ARG A 154 16.77 6.55 5.31
C ARG A 154 17.57 6.96 6.54
N LEU A 155 17.17 6.57 7.75
CA LEU A 155 17.95 6.81 8.96
C LEU A 155 19.25 6.02 8.95
N GLU A 156 19.21 4.76 8.56
CA GLU A 156 20.40 3.92 8.41
C GLU A 156 21.38 4.50 7.39
N GLU A 157 20.90 4.93 6.22
CA GLU A 157 21.74 5.56 5.19
C GLU A 157 22.45 6.82 5.72
N LEU A 158 21.79 7.61 6.56
CA LEU A 158 22.38 8.81 7.18
C LEU A 158 23.43 8.44 8.23
N LEU A 159 23.13 7.45 9.08
CA LEU A 159 24.06 6.93 10.08
C LEU A 159 25.33 6.36 9.43
N MET A 160 25.17 5.63 8.32
CA MET A 160 26.30 5.07 7.57
C MET A 160 27.16 6.17 6.95
N ARG A 161 26.53 7.22 6.41
CA ARG A 161 27.25 8.40 5.89
C ARG A 161 28.06 9.09 6.99
N GLU A 162 27.45 9.39 8.14
CA GLU A 162 28.15 10.03 9.25
C GLU A 162 29.30 9.16 9.82
N ARG A 163 29.10 7.84 9.88
CA ARG A 163 30.17 6.91 10.29
C ARG A 163 31.35 6.95 9.31
N GLY A 164 31.07 6.98 8.01
CA GLY A 164 32.08 7.12 6.97
C GLY A 164 32.86 8.43 7.09
N ASP A 165 32.15 9.54 7.29
CA ASP A 165 32.75 10.86 7.44
C ASP A 165 33.63 10.95 8.70
N ARG A 166 33.20 10.35 9.82
CA ARG A 166 34.02 10.23 11.04
C ARG A 166 35.29 9.42 10.82
N ALA A 167 35.19 8.27 10.17
CA ALA A 167 36.35 7.44 9.87
C ALA A 167 37.36 8.17 8.98
N ALA A 168 36.87 8.93 7.99
CA ALA A 168 37.71 9.77 7.14
C ALA A 168 38.44 10.86 7.93
N ARG A 169 37.77 11.51 8.89
CA ARG A 169 38.38 12.50 9.79
C ARG A 169 39.42 11.90 10.74
N GLN A 170 39.21 10.64 11.16
CA GLN A 170 40.07 9.97 12.13
C GLN A 170 41.26 9.24 11.50
N LYS A 171 41.23 8.97 10.19
CA LYS A 171 42.38 8.43 9.46
C LYS A 171 43.52 9.47 9.53
N PRO A 172 44.62 9.18 10.24
CA PRO A 172 45.73 10.12 10.34
C PRO A 172 46.31 10.38 8.95
N ALA A 173 46.70 11.64 8.70
CA ALA A 173 47.47 11.97 7.50
C ALA A 173 48.69 11.03 7.45
N PRO A 174 48.99 10.39 6.29
CA PRO A 174 50.20 9.60 6.18
C PRO A 174 51.36 10.50 6.58
N ASP A 175 52.13 10.04 7.57
CA ASP A 175 53.19 10.79 8.23
C ASP A 175 54.10 11.38 7.15
N ALA A 176 53.90 12.67 6.87
CA ALA A 176 54.68 13.41 5.91
C ALA A 176 55.94 13.87 6.63
N SER A 177 56.77 12.90 7.02
CA SER A 177 58.17 13.03 7.45
C SER A 177 58.67 11.62 7.77
N VAL A 178 59.82 11.10 7.36
CA VAL A 178 61.07 11.55 6.71
C VAL A 178 61.85 10.22 6.47
N PRO A 179 62.88 10.12 5.60
CA PRO A 179 63.68 11.18 4.99
C PRO A 179 63.53 11.38 3.49
#